data_AF-A0A1F5FLG2-F1
#
_entry.id   AF-A0A1F5FLG2-F1
#
_cell.length_a   1.000
_cell.length_b   1.000
_cell.length_c   1.000
_cell.angle_alpha   90.00
_cell.angle_beta   90.00
_cell.angle_gamma   90.00
#
_symmetry.space_group_name_H-M   'P 1'
#
loop_
_entity.id
_entity.type
_entity.pdbx_description
1 polymer ?
#
loop_
_entity_poly.entity_id
_entity_poly.type
_entity_poly.pdbx_seq_one_letter_code
_entity_poly.pdbx_strand_id
1 'polypeptide(L)'
;MNKKKNILAIIAMILMALVVVGAVYISYRLSTGQGIVPTAPGSIPRAAGCKEECPGSDGVLRNCTPPEADGSSEDSICTYAGRVAACGGTDFCCPSAGGKWTKDMTKCPTTTPGVECATCTSDINCGTGLKCDTEDGRCKKTDGISVCYSGSTACTVTTTSVCVATATITCSPDCSTECGKAASTISTCTNSCGVATTKSCAATSVCADAISVTKKAYQNDSGNSAGRYTYTTEIDAVSKNQIFVYAIAITNTGAVDATGVTIADTLDGEHQDLLTLMDASAGCSYTPANSLMSCKGLTIKAGQTATFGFRVKVSDGATNGFSVKNVAVVGAGGTTFEASNDLIVSTVVGCNHTCTADSECTTGLSCDSVTSKCRKEACLDADNCVCPQVTAAPTARPTARATATQPAAAQPTEFVETPITVAPTVYVAAAQPTVLPDAGILDFPGVAAFGGGLLLAVIGILLAL
;
A
#
# COMPACT_ATOMS: atom_id res chain seq x y z
N MET A 1 12.63 6.58 41.37
CA MET A 1 11.31 7.18 41.07
C MET A 1 10.44 6.29 40.17
N ASN A 2 10.73 4.98 40.05
CA ASN A 2 10.36 4.23 38.84
C ASN A 2 9.09 3.36 38.99
N LYS A 3 8.77 2.87 40.21
CA LYS A 3 7.57 2.02 40.43
C LYS A 3 6.25 2.72 40.05
N LYS A 4 6.12 4.03 40.28
CA LYS A 4 4.91 4.79 39.89
C LYS A 4 4.70 4.85 38.37
N LYS A 5 5.78 4.90 37.56
CA LYS A 5 5.68 4.98 36.09
C LYS A 5 5.19 3.65 35.50
N ASN A 6 5.66 2.52 36.05
CA ASN A 6 5.24 1.18 35.62
C ASN A 6 3.76 0.91 35.99
N ILE A 7 3.32 1.32 37.18
CA ILE A 7 1.91 1.21 37.60
C ILE A 7 1.00 2.03 36.67
N LEU A 8 1.41 3.24 36.28
CA LEU A 8 0.63 4.09 35.37
C LEU A 8 0.47 3.45 33.98
N ALA A 9 1.52 2.81 33.46
CA ALA A 9 1.49 2.11 32.17
C ALA A 9 0.55 0.89 32.19
N ILE A 10 0.51 0.13 33.28
CA ILE A 10 -0.39 -1.02 33.43
C ILE A 10 -1.86 -0.56 33.50
N ILE A 11 -2.14 0.50 34.26
CA ILE A 11 -3.51 1.08 34.34
C ILE A 11 -3.96 1.61 32.97
N ALA A 12 -3.07 2.25 32.20
CA ALA A 12 -3.38 2.71 30.85
C ALA A 12 -3.72 1.55 29.88
N MET A 13 -2.98 0.43 29.92
CA MET A 13 -3.32 -0.75 29.11
C MET A 13 -4.67 -1.36 29.51
N ILE A 14 -4.98 -1.47 30.80
CA ILE A 14 -6.26 -2.02 31.28
C ILE A 14 -7.43 -1.13 30.83
N LEU A 15 -7.28 0.20 30.89
CA LEU A 15 -8.29 1.13 30.38
C LEU A 15 -8.50 1.00 28.86
N MET A 16 -7.42 0.84 28.08
CA MET A 16 -7.54 0.59 26.64
C MET A 16 -8.30 -0.72 26.34
N ALA A 17 -7.98 -1.79 27.05
CA ALA A 17 -8.65 -3.08 26.88
C ALA A 17 -10.16 -3.00 27.19
N LEU A 18 -10.55 -2.29 28.25
CA LEU A 18 -11.96 -2.09 28.61
C LEU A 18 -12.74 -1.28 27.56
N VAL A 19 -12.12 -0.28 26.93
CA VAL A 19 -12.75 0.49 25.83
C VAL A 19 -13.00 -0.40 24.61
N VAL A 20 -12.04 -1.27 24.25
CA VAL A 20 -12.20 -2.22 23.13
C VAL A 20 -13.32 -3.22 23.41
N VAL A 21 -13.37 -3.80 24.62
CA VAL A 21 -14.45 -4.73 25.01
C VAL A 21 -15.82 -4.04 25.02
N GLY A 22 -15.90 -2.78 25.48
CA GLY A 22 -17.12 -1.98 25.44
C GLY A 22 -17.66 -1.75 24.02
N ALA A 23 -16.79 -1.41 23.07
CA ALA A 23 -17.15 -1.20 21.67
C ALA A 23 -17.70 -2.48 20.99
N VAL A 24 -17.10 -3.64 21.29
CA VAL A 24 -17.59 -4.94 20.81
C VAL A 24 -18.95 -5.29 21.43
N TYR A 25 -19.14 -5.05 22.73
CA TYR A 25 -20.42 -5.34 23.40
C TYR A 25 -21.58 -4.47 22.88
N ILE A 26 -21.35 -3.17 22.63
CA ILE A 26 -22.34 -2.26 22.05
C ILE A 26 -22.73 -2.73 20.63
N SER A 27 -21.75 -3.11 19.83
CA SER A 27 -21.98 -3.64 18.47
C SER A 27 -22.81 -4.94 18.48
N TYR A 28 -22.56 -5.82 19.45
CA TYR A 28 -23.32 -7.05 19.64
C TYR A 28 -24.79 -6.80 20.06
N ARG A 29 -25.04 -5.79 20.90
CA ARG A 29 -26.40 -5.42 21.33
C ARG A 29 -27.20 -4.69 20.25
N LEU A 30 -26.56 -3.92 19.38
CA LEU A 30 -27.21 -3.32 18.21
C LEU A 30 -27.63 -4.36 17.16
N SER A 31 -26.88 -5.46 17.01
CA SER A 31 -27.21 -6.55 16.07
C SER A 31 -28.39 -7.45 16.52
N THR A 32 -28.84 -7.33 17.79
CA THR A 32 -29.88 -8.22 18.37
C THR A 32 -31.21 -7.51 18.66
N GLY A 33 -31.35 -6.23 18.32
CA GLY A 33 -32.58 -5.45 18.53
C GLY A 33 -33.46 -5.36 17.29
N GLN A 34 -34.28 -6.37 16.99
CA GLN A 34 -35.39 -6.18 16.05
C GLN A 34 -36.54 -5.40 16.71
N GLY A 35 -36.79 -4.19 16.19
CA GLY A 35 -37.95 -3.36 16.53
C GLY A 35 -39.06 -3.51 15.49
N ILE A 36 -40.17 -4.12 15.91
CA ILE A 36 -41.44 -4.26 15.18
C ILE A 36 -41.99 -2.92 14.64
N VAL A 37 -42.60 -2.96 13.46
CA VAL A 37 -43.42 -1.86 12.91
C VAL A 37 -44.91 -2.26 13.05
N PRO A 38 -45.77 -1.42 13.66
CA PRO A 38 -47.18 -1.75 13.85
C PRO A 38 -48.03 -1.32 12.66
N THR A 39 -48.73 -2.26 12.02
CA THR A 39 -49.80 -1.94 11.08
C THR A 39 -51.08 -1.64 11.86
N ALA A 40 -51.58 -0.41 11.78
CA ALA A 40 -52.83 -0.03 12.44
C ALA A 40 -54.06 -0.66 11.73
N PRO A 41 -55.08 -1.16 12.46
CA PRO A 41 -56.37 -1.51 11.87
C PRO A 41 -57.18 -0.23 11.63
N GLY A 42 -57.53 0.04 10.37
CA GLY A 42 -58.52 1.06 10.03
C GLY A 42 -59.93 0.56 10.36
N SER A 43 -60.67 1.31 11.16
CA SER A 43 -62.08 1.02 11.48
C SER A 43 -63.01 1.44 10.34
N ILE A 44 -63.78 0.49 9.80
CA ILE A 44 -64.93 0.75 8.94
C ILE A 44 -66.09 -0.21 9.34
N PRO A 45 -67.33 0.00 8.86
CA PRO A 45 -68.48 0.15 9.74
C PRO A 45 -69.15 -1.18 10.12
N ARG A 46 -70.03 -1.13 11.12
CA ARG A 46 -71.02 -2.20 11.38
C ARG A 46 -71.87 -2.46 10.13
N ALA A 47 -71.53 -3.51 9.38
CA ALA A 47 -72.42 -4.12 8.42
C ALA A 47 -73.58 -4.82 9.17
N ALA A 48 -74.67 -5.12 8.45
CA ALA A 48 -75.82 -5.79 9.02
C ALA A 48 -75.44 -7.19 9.54
N GLY A 49 -76.04 -7.61 10.66
CA GLY A 49 -75.72 -8.90 11.27
C GLY A 49 -75.90 -10.06 10.29
N CYS A 50 -74.94 -10.98 10.30
CA CYS A 50 -74.87 -12.14 9.44
C CYS A 50 -76.22 -12.88 9.34
N LYS A 51 -76.75 -13.00 8.12
CA LYS A 51 -77.99 -13.71 7.82
C LYS A 51 -77.63 -15.04 7.16
N GLU A 52 -77.78 -16.12 7.91
CA GLU A 52 -77.38 -17.46 7.46
C GLU A 52 -78.31 -17.97 6.34
N GLU A 53 -77.74 -18.36 5.21
CA GLU A 53 -78.48 -18.81 4.01
C GLU A 53 -77.82 -20.05 3.39
N CYS A 54 -78.37 -21.23 3.69
CA CYS A 54 -77.74 -22.52 3.41
C CYS A 54 -78.66 -23.47 2.60
N PRO A 55 -78.68 -23.39 1.25
CA PRO A 55 -78.09 -22.37 0.39
C PRO A 55 -79.01 -21.17 0.17
N GLY A 56 -78.44 -20.02 -0.19
CA GLY A 56 -79.15 -18.85 -0.69
C GLY A 56 -79.83 -19.10 -2.03
N SER A 57 -80.78 -18.22 -2.40
CA SER A 57 -81.51 -18.29 -3.67
C SER A 57 -80.63 -18.08 -4.91
N ASP A 58 -79.47 -17.45 -4.72
CA ASP A 58 -78.39 -17.26 -5.68
C ASP A 58 -77.48 -18.51 -5.83
N GLY A 59 -77.64 -19.51 -4.97
CA GLY A 59 -76.80 -20.72 -4.95
C GLY A 59 -75.49 -20.56 -4.18
N VAL A 60 -75.33 -19.49 -3.40
CA VAL A 60 -74.18 -19.29 -2.49
C VAL A 60 -74.53 -19.85 -1.10
N LEU A 61 -73.58 -20.47 -0.41
CA LEU A 61 -73.71 -20.77 1.02
C LEU A 61 -73.25 -19.56 1.81
N ARG A 62 -74.09 -18.99 2.68
CA ARG A 62 -73.71 -17.92 3.61
C ARG A 62 -73.63 -18.48 5.02
N ASN A 63 -72.46 -18.90 5.45
CA ASN A 63 -72.27 -19.47 6.79
C ASN A 63 -72.03 -18.36 7.82
N CYS A 64 -72.75 -18.41 8.95
CA CYS A 64 -72.60 -17.46 10.05
C CYS A 64 -71.98 -18.08 11.31
N THR A 65 -71.50 -19.32 11.23
CA THR A 65 -71.11 -20.13 12.38
C THR A 65 -69.76 -20.82 12.15
N PRO A 66 -68.64 -20.25 12.65
CA PRO A 66 -68.48 -18.86 13.14
C PRO A 66 -68.58 -17.83 11.99
N PRO A 67 -68.93 -16.57 12.28
CA PRO A 67 -68.90 -15.50 11.28
C PRO A 67 -67.46 -15.01 11.03
N GLU A 68 -67.25 -14.27 9.93
CA GLU A 68 -65.96 -13.65 9.65
C GLU A 68 -65.64 -12.54 10.67
N ALA A 69 -64.37 -12.10 10.71
CA ALA A 69 -63.85 -11.18 11.73
C ALA A 69 -64.50 -9.77 11.71
N ASP A 70 -65.16 -9.40 10.61
CA ASP A 70 -65.95 -8.17 10.44
C ASP A 70 -67.45 -8.36 10.74
N GLY A 71 -67.89 -9.59 11.03
CA GLY A 71 -69.28 -9.96 11.29
C GLY A 71 -70.10 -10.34 10.06
N SER A 72 -69.49 -10.46 8.88
CA SER A 72 -70.12 -10.96 7.66
C SER A 72 -70.25 -12.49 7.63
N SER A 73 -70.96 -13.00 6.61
CA SER A 73 -71.02 -14.43 6.31
C SER A 73 -69.80 -14.88 5.52
N GLU A 74 -69.34 -16.10 5.80
CA GLU A 74 -68.42 -16.80 4.91
C GLU A 74 -69.21 -17.27 3.67
N ASP A 75 -69.05 -16.56 2.55
CA ASP A 75 -69.79 -16.80 1.30
C ASP A 75 -69.08 -17.85 0.43
N SER A 76 -69.63 -19.07 0.37
CA SER A 76 -69.06 -20.23 -0.33
C SER A 76 -69.78 -20.55 -1.66
N ILE A 77 -69.07 -20.38 -2.76
CA ILE A 77 -69.54 -20.69 -4.12
C ILE A 77 -69.14 -22.12 -4.53
N CYS A 78 -70.01 -22.82 -5.25
CA CYS A 78 -69.79 -24.15 -5.80
C CYS A 78 -68.88 -24.08 -7.05
N THR A 79 -67.56 -23.97 -6.85
CA THR A 79 -66.58 -23.71 -7.91
C THR A 79 -66.08 -24.95 -8.66
N TYR A 80 -66.12 -26.14 -8.06
CA TYR A 80 -65.71 -27.40 -8.70
C TYR A 80 -66.42 -28.62 -8.09
N ALA A 81 -66.63 -29.66 -8.91
CA ALA A 81 -67.26 -30.91 -8.49
C ALA A 81 -66.49 -31.58 -7.34
N GLY A 82 -67.20 -32.07 -6.32
CA GLY A 82 -66.60 -32.72 -5.15
C GLY A 82 -66.16 -31.78 -4.03
N ARG A 83 -66.30 -30.45 -4.18
CA ARG A 83 -66.09 -29.51 -3.06
C ARG A 83 -67.14 -29.75 -1.97
N VAL A 84 -66.71 -29.84 -0.72
CA VAL A 84 -67.59 -29.84 0.47
C VAL A 84 -67.40 -28.51 1.21
N ALA A 85 -68.48 -27.93 1.72
CA ALA A 85 -68.45 -26.74 2.56
C ALA A 85 -69.55 -26.81 3.65
N ALA A 86 -69.23 -26.36 4.85
CA ALA A 86 -70.16 -26.31 5.97
C ALA A 86 -70.95 -24.99 5.96
N CYS A 87 -72.24 -25.06 6.27
CA CYS A 87 -73.12 -23.89 6.40
C CYS A 87 -74.23 -24.20 7.40
N GLY A 88 -74.39 -23.39 8.44
CA GLY A 88 -75.40 -23.62 9.49
C GLY A 88 -75.28 -24.99 10.17
N GLY A 89 -74.03 -25.41 10.42
CA GLY A 89 -73.72 -26.71 11.04
C GLY A 89 -74.05 -27.95 10.18
N THR A 90 -74.38 -27.78 8.90
CA THR A 90 -74.59 -28.88 7.94
C THR A 90 -73.56 -28.82 6.82
N ASP A 91 -72.99 -29.98 6.44
CA ASP A 91 -72.15 -30.09 5.25
C ASP A 91 -72.98 -30.14 3.96
N PHE A 92 -72.50 -29.42 2.95
CA PHE A 92 -73.06 -29.41 1.60
C PHE A 92 -71.99 -29.82 0.59
N CYS A 93 -72.39 -30.59 -0.41
CA CYS A 93 -71.57 -30.95 -1.55
C CYS A 93 -71.87 -30.09 -2.80
N CYS A 94 -70.83 -29.75 -3.54
CA CYS A 94 -70.89 -29.16 -4.87
C CYS A 94 -70.84 -30.27 -5.95
N PRO A 95 -71.92 -30.55 -6.70
CA PRO A 95 -71.96 -31.64 -7.67
C PRO A 95 -71.22 -31.32 -8.99
N SER A 96 -71.07 -30.04 -9.34
CA SER A 96 -70.43 -29.55 -10.56
C SER A 96 -70.01 -28.09 -10.41
N ALA A 97 -68.98 -27.63 -11.14
CA ALA A 97 -68.64 -26.20 -11.19
C ALA A 97 -69.85 -25.36 -11.61
N GLY A 98 -70.16 -24.29 -10.86
CA GLY A 98 -71.35 -23.45 -11.05
C GLY A 98 -72.68 -24.12 -10.69
N GLY A 99 -72.64 -25.33 -10.09
CA GLY A 99 -73.83 -26.08 -9.70
C GLY A 99 -74.50 -25.54 -8.43
N LYS A 100 -75.69 -26.08 -8.11
CA LYS A 100 -76.33 -25.83 -6.81
C LYS A 100 -75.77 -26.77 -5.76
N TRP A 101 -75.42 -26.23 -4.59
CA TRP A 101 -75.08 -27.01 -3.41
C TRP A 101 -76.20 -27.98 -3.03
N THR A 102 -75.83 -29.22 -2.68
CA THR A 102 -76.75 -30.28 -2.26
C THR A 102 -76.35 -30.86 -0.91
N LYS A 103 -77.34 -31.27 -0.11
CA LYS A 103 -77.11 -32.05 1.13
C LYS A 103 -76.90 -33.55 0.87
N ASP A 104 -77.15 -34.00 -0.36
CA ASP A 104 -76.93 -35.39 -0.76
C ASP A 104 -75.43 -35.63 -1.01
N MET A 105 -74.73 -36.08 0.04
CA MET A 105 -73.30 -36.42 -0.02
C MET A 105 -73.00 -37.59 -0.97
N THR A 106 -73.99 -38.37 -1.40
CA THR A 106 -73.79 -39.41 -2.45
C THR A 106 -73.65 -38.80 -3.85
N LYS A 107 -74.04 -37.52 -4.02
CA LYS A 107 -73.79 -36.72 -5.24
C LYS A 107 -72.46 -35.98 -5.20
N CYS A 108 -71.62 -36.21 -4.18
CA CYS A 108 -70.21 -35.84 -4.23
C CYS A 108 -69.45 -36.92 -5.00
N PRO A 109 -69.07 -36.68 -6.28
CA PRO A 109 -68.17 -37.60 -6.94
C PRO A 109 -66.85 -37.59 -6.16
N THR A 110 -66.36 -38.77 -5.77
CA THR A 110 -65.06 -38.96 -5.10
C THR A 110 -63.88 -38.75 -6.05
N THR A 111 -64.09 -38.02 -7.15
CA THR A 111 -63.07 -37.55 -8.08
C THR A 111 -62.36 -36.35 -7.45
N THR A 112 -61.49 -36.62 -6.47
CA THR A 112 -60.48 -35.65 -6.04
C THR A 112 -59.71 -35.18 -7.28
N PRO A 113 -59.73 -33.89 -7.64
CA PRO A 113 -58.90 -33.39 -8.74
C PRO A 113 -57.43 -33.70 -8.42
N GLY A 114 -56.69 -34.21 -9.41
CA GLY A 114 -55.33 -34.72 -9.20
C GLY A 114 -54.40 -33.65 -8.60
N VAL A 115 -54.03 -33.82 -7.34
CA VAL A 115 -53.06 -32.98 -6.65
C VAL A 115 -51.68 -33.59 -6.83
N GLU A 116 -50.79 -32.89 -7.54
CA GLU A 116 -49.37 -33.26 -7.61
C GLU A 116 -48.78 -33.23 -6.19
N CYS A 117 -47.87 -34.16 -5.87
CA CYS A 117 -47.36 -34.38 -4.51
C CYS A 117 -48.32 -35.02 -3.49
N ALA A 118 -49.52 -35.48 -3.88
CA ALA A 118 -50.34 -36.34 -3.03
C ALA A 118 -49.61 -37.64 -2.63
N THR A 119 -49.87 -38.14 -1.43
CA THR A 119 -49.32 -39.42 -0.94
C THR A 119 -49.92 -40.60 -1.70
N CYS A 120 -49.10 -41.57 -2.09
CA CYS A 120 -49.50 -42.74 -2.85
C CYS A 120 -48.81 -44.02 -2.36
N THR A 121 -49.39 -45.15 -2.74
CA THR A 121 -48.86 -46.50 -2.50
C THR A 121 -48.78 -47.34 -3.78
N SER A 122 -49.35 -46.83 -4.88
CA SER A 122 -49.23 -47.36 -6.25
C SER A 122 -49.78 -46.32 -7.23
N ASP A 123 -49.48 -46.49 -8.53
CA ASP A 123 -49.93 -45.62 -9.62
C ASP A 123 -51.45 -45.39 -9.66
N ILE A 124 -52.26 -46.35 -9.17
CA ILE A 124 -53.72 -46.28 -9.20
C ILE A 124 -54.29 -45.15 -8.33
N ASN A 125 -53.48 -44.65 -7.38
CA ASN A 125 -53.83 -43.56 -6.47
C ASN A 125 -53.32 -42.20 -6.97
N CYS A 126 -52.73 -42.14 -8.17
CA CYS A 126 -52.23 -40.92 -8.79
C CYS A 126 -53.14 -40.45 -9.93
N GLY A 127 -53.23 -39.12 -10.09
CA GLY A 127 -54.00 -38.52 -11.18
C GLY A 127 -53.43 -38.87 -12.56
N THR A 128 -54.27 -38.81 -13.60
CA THR A 128 -53.87 -39.07 -15.00
C THR A 128 -52.66 -38.25 -15.41
N GLY A 129 -51.58 -38.92 -15.82
CA GLY A 129 -50.30 -38.30 -16.19
C GLY A 129 -49.24 -38.31 -15.08
N LEU A 130 -49.57 -38.84 -13.89
CA LEU A 130 -48.66 -38.97 -12.76
C LEU A 130 -48.36 -40.45 -12.45
N LYS A 131 -47.18 -40.70 -11.88
CA LYS A 131 -46.68 -41.98 -11.40
C LYS A 131 -46.43 -41.93 -9.90
N CYS A 132 -46.64 -43.04 -9.21
CA CYS A 132 -46.30 -43.15 -7.79
C CYS A 132 -44.82 -43.50 -7.64
N ASP A 133 -44.07 -42.63 -6.98
CA ASP A 133 -42.71 -42.95 -6.56
C ASP A 133 -42.77 -43.80 -5.28
N THR A 134 -42.25 -45.03 -5.36
CA THR A 134 -42.29 -46.01 -4.27
C THR A 134 -41.23 -45.77 -3.19
N GLU A 135 -40.28 -44.87 -3.40
CA GLU A 135 -39.21 -44.56 -2.45
C GLU A 135 -39.59 -43.40 -1.51
N ASP A 136 -40.37 -42.41 -1.99
CA ASP A 136 -40.91 -41.32 -1.15
C ASP A 136 -42.43 -41.35 -0.92
N GLY A 137 -43.14 -42.24 -1.60
CA GLY A 137 -44.59 -42.43 -1.47
C GLY A 137 -45.41 -41.25 -2.00
N ARG A 138 -44.99 -40.56 -3.07
CA ARG A 138 -45.72 -39.42 -3.67
C ARG A 138 -45.94 -39.52 -5.17
N CYS A 139 -47.05 -38.92 -5.63
CA CYS A 139 -47.38 -38.81 -7.05
C CYS A 139 -46.54 -37.72 -7.74
N LYS A 140 -45.78 -38.09 -8.78
CA LYS A 140 -44.87 -37.24 -9.56
C LYS A 140 -45.14 -37.34 -11.06
N LYS A 141 -44.71 -36.33 -11.83
CA LYS A 141 -44.65 -36.42 -13.30
C LYS A 141 -43.48 -37.31 -13.74
N THR A 142 -43.63 -37.97 -14.89
CA THR A 142 -42.58 -38.80 -15.53
C THR A 142 -41.44 -37.99 -16.17
N ASP A 143 -41.41 -36.66 -15.98
CA ASP A 143 -40.40 -35.76 -16.55
C ASP A 143 -39.08 -35.71 -15.76
N GLY A 144 -39.05 -36.28 -14.55
CA GLY A 144 -37.84 -36.41 -13.72
C GLY A 144 -37.33 -35.11 -13.10
N ILE A 145 -38.06 -34.00 -13.23
CA ILE A 145 -37.65 -32.65 -12.77
C ILE A 145 -38.56 -32.15 -11.63
N SER A 146 -39.71 -32.80 -11.42
CA SER A 146 -40.71 -32.42 -10.42
C SER A 146 -40.34 -32.88 -9.00
N VAL A 147 -40.13 -31.94 -8.05
CA VAL A 147 -39.77 -32.23 -6.64
C VAL A 147 -40.90 -31.85 -5.69
N CYS A 148 -41.18 -32.72 -4.70
CA CYS A 148 -42.28 -32.59 -3.75
C CYS A 148 -41.80 -32.41 -2.30
N TYR A 149 -42.04 -31.24 -1.71
CA TYR A 149 -41.77 -30.97 -0.29
C TYR A 149 -42.91 -31.47 0.62
N SER A 150 -42.60 -31.88 1.86
CA SER A 150 -43.62 -32.31 2.83
C SER A 150 -44.51 -31.14 3.25
N GLY A 151 -45.82 -31.25 2.97
CA GLY A 151 -46.81 -30.21 3.28
C GLY A 151 -47.14 -29.26 2.12
N SER A 152 -46.55 -29.44 0.93
CA SER A 152 -46.96 -28.72 -0.28
C SER A 152 -48.04 -29.48 -1.07
N THR A 153 -49.02 -28.75 -1.61
CA THR A 153 -50.03 -29.24 -2.57
C THR A 153 -49.68 -28.94 -4.03
N ALA A 154 -48.45 -28.48 -4.31
CA ALA A 154 -47.98 -28.15 -5.64
C ALA A 154 -46.50 -28.54 -5.84
N CYS A 155 -46.20 -29.13 -7.01
CA CYS A 155 -44.82 -29.26 -7.52
C CYS A 155 -44.32 -27.89 -7.97
N THR A 156 -43.21 -27.41 -7.41
CA THR A 156 -42.38 -26.39 -8.07
C THR A 156 -41.45 -27.08 -9.05
N VAL A 157 -41.49 -26.68 -10.33
CA VAL A 157 -40.57 -27.19 -11.35
C VAL A 157 -39.20 -26.55 -11.10
N THR A 158 -38.34 -27.23 -10.36
CA THR A 158 -37.00 -26.72 -10.04
C THR A 158 -36.03 -27.13 -11.15
N THR A 159 -35.96 -26.33 -12.22
CA THR A 159 -34.94 -26.48 -13.29
C THR A 159 -33.53 -26.06 -12.84
N THR A 160 -33.33 -25.85 -11.54
CA THR A 160 -32.07 -25.51 -10.90
C THR A 160 -31.84 -26.43 -9.72
N SER A 161 -30.80 -27.24 -9.79
CA SER A 161 -30.12 -27.69 -8.58
C SER A 161 -29.75 -26.45 -7.77
N VAL A 162 -30.34 -26.32 -6.57
CA VAL A 162 -30.05 -25.19 -5.67
C VAL A 162 -28.67 -25.41 -5.06
N CYS A 163 -27.64 -25.18 -5.86
CA CYS A 163 -26.29 -25.10 -5.37
C CYS A 163 -26.16 -23.84 -4.53
N VAL A 164 -25.99 -24.02 -3.22
CA VAL A 164 -25.69 -22.94 -2.29
C VAL A 164 -24.20 -22.62 -2.46
N ALA A 165 -23.90 -21.48 -3.07
CA ALA A 165 -22.53 -21.06 -3.31
C ALA A 165 -21.81 -20.85 -1.97
N THR A 166 -20.68 -21.55 -1.79
CA THR A 166 -19.75 -21.26 -0.69
C THR A 166 -18.92 -20.03 -1.05
N ALA A 167 -18.20 -19.48 -0.08
CA ALA A 167 -17.28 -18.35 -0.31
C ALA A 167 -16.05 -18.72 -1.18
N THR A 168 -15.91 -19.99 -1.57
CA THR A 168 -14.80 -20.45 -2.42
C THR A 168 -14.99 -19.98 -3.86
N ILE A 169 -14.06 -19.14 -4.33
CA ILE A 169 -13.98 -18.68 -5.72
C ILE A 169 -12.74 -19.31 -6.36
N THR A 170 -12.95 -20.06 -7.43
CA THR A 170 -11.92 -20.70 -8.24
C THR A 170 -11.66 -19.87 -9.49
N CYS A 171 -10.40 -19.60 -9.80
CA CYS A 171 -9.98 -18.84 -10.98
C CYS A 171 -8.89 -19.63 -11.73
N SER A 172 -8.81 -19.47 -13.04
CA SER A 172 -7.72 -20.03 -13.86
C SER A 172 -7.27 -18.98 -14.89
N PRO A 173 -6.06 -18.39 -14.73
CA PRO A 173 -5.17 -18.49 -13.56
C PRO A 173 -5.79 -17.85 -12.30
N ASP A 174 -5.21 -18.13 -11.13
CA ASP A 174 -5.53 -17.41 -9.88
C ASP A 174 -4.64 -16.15 -9.71
N CYS A 175 -4.88 -15.36 -8.67
CA CYS A 175 -4.10 -14.17 -8.33
C CYS A 175 -2.59 -14.48 -8.31
N SER A 176 -1.83 -13.71 -9.09
CA SER A 176 -0.38 -13.88 -9.16
C SER A 176 0.29 -13.59 -7.82
N THR A 177 1.27 -14.43 -7.46
CA THR A 177 2.17 -14.24 -6.30
C THR A 177 3.50 -13.61 -6.69
N GLU A 178 3.72 -13.32 -7.98
CA GLU A 178 4.89 -12.58 -8.45
C GLU A 178 4.86 -11.15 -7.91
N CYS A 179 6.03 -10.59 -7.61
CA CYS A 179 6.15 -9.18 -7.24
C CYS A 179 5.74 -8.23 -8.39
N GLY A 180 5.52 -6.95 -8.06
CA GLY A 180 5.31 -5.88 -9.04
C GLY A 180 3.98 -5.93 -9.79
N LYS A 181 2.99 -6.71 -9.34
CA LYS A 181 1.65 -6.76 -9.94
C LYS A 181 0.72 -5.77 -9.24
N ALA A 182 0.13 -4.86 -10.01
CA ALA A 182 -0.90 -3.96 -9.52
C ALA A 182 -2.17 -4.73 -9.08
N ALA A 183 -2.96 -4.10 -8.20
CA ALA A 183 -4.26 -4.63 -7.82
C ALA A 183 -5.13 -4.82 -9.07
N SER A 184 -5.81 -5.96 -9.16
CA SER A 184 -6.51 -6.38 -10.38
C SER A 184 -7.78 -7.16 -10.05
N THR A 185 -8.59 -7.43 -11.07
CA THR A 185 -9.83 -8.21 -10.92
C THR A 185 -9.86 -9.27 -12.01
N ILE A 186 -9.93 -10.54 -11.60
CA ILE A 186 -10.09 -11.67 -12.51
C ILE A 186 -11.59 -11.84 -12.74
N SER A 187 -12.05 -11.71 -13.98
CA SER A 187 -13.46 -11.81 -14.38
C SER A 187 -13.88 -13.20 -14.89
N THR A 188 -12.93 -14.12 -15.03
CA THR A 188 -13.11 -15.48 -15.55
C THR A 188 -13.26 -16.54 -14.44
N CYS A 189 -13.53 -16.12 -13.20
CA CYS A 189 -13.66 -17.03 -12.08
C CYS A 189 -15.05 -17.67 -12.00
N THR A 190 -15.15 -18.79 -11.31
CA THR A 190 -16.42 -19.43 -10.95
C THR A 190 -16.52 -19.60 -9.44
N ASN A 191 -17.74 -19.45 -8.90
CA ASN A 191 -18.03 -19.88 -7.53
C ASN A 191 -18.17 -21.42 -7.46
N SER A 192 -18.39 -21.97 -6.28
CA SER A 192 -18.58 -23.42 -6.08
C SER A 192 -19.76 -24.05 -6.84
N CYS A 193 -20.57 -23.24 -7.52
CA CYS A 193 -21.73 -23.65 -8.31
C CYS A 193 -21.53 -23.49 -9.83
N GLY A 194 -20.30 -23.15 -10.26
CA GLY A 194 -20.00 -22.92 -11.68
C GLY A 194 -20.53 -21.58 -12.23
N VAL A 195 -21.10 -20.72 -11.39
CA VAL A 195 -21.60 -19.41 -11.82
C VAL A 195 -20.41 -18.45 -11.95
N ALA A 196 -20.34 -17.75 -13.08
CA ALA A 196 -19.32 -16.75 -13.36
C ALA A 196 -19.33 -15.64 -12.30
N THR A 197 -18.15 -15.29 -11.79
CA THR A 197 -17.96 -14.29 -10.75
C THR A 197 -16.59 -13.61 -10.90
N THR A 198 -16.37 -12.53 -10.16
CA THR A 198 -15.11 -11.78 -10.13
C THR A 198 -14.33 -12.06 -8.85
N LYS A 199 -13.00 -12.24 -8.94
CA LYS A 199 -12.10 -12.25 -7.79
C LYS A 199 -11.21 -11.01 -7.80
N SER A 200 -11.20 -10.26 -6.70
CA SER A 200 -10.26 -9.14 -6.52
C SER A 200 -8.91 -9.67 -6.03
N CYS A 201 -7.85 -9.31 -6.73
CA CYS A 201 -6.47 -9.60 -6.35
C CYS A 201 -5.83 -8.33 -5.80
N ALA A 202 -5.26 -8.42 -4.59
CA ALA A 202 -4.47 -7.34 -4.02
C ALA A 202 -3.21 -7.08 -4.86
N ALA A 203 -2.67 -5.85 -4.79
CA ALA A 203 -1.36 -5.57 -5.35
C ALA A 203 -0.28 -6.39 -4.60
N THR A 204 0.69 -6.92 -5.31
CA THR A 204 1.85 -7.59 -4.71
C THR A 204 2.93 -6.58 -4.35
N SER A 205 3.89 -6.97 -3.50
CA SER A 205 5.01 -6.08 -3.16
C SER A 205 5.81 -5.68 -4.40
N VAL A 206 6.39 -4.49 -4.41
CA VAL A 206 7.37 -4.08 -5.43
C VAL A 206 8.49 -5.14 -5.56
N CYS A 207 8.95 -5.38 -6.79
CA CYS A 207 10.10 -6.25 -7.01
C CYS A 207 11.40 -5.56 -6.56
N ALA A 208 12.38 -6.33 -6.10
CA ALA A 208 13.64 -5.79 -5.60
C ALA A 208 14.52 -5.20 -6.71
N ASP A 209 14.52 -5.80 -7.90
CA ASP A 209 15.21 -5.31 -9.11
C ASP A 209 14.63 -4.00 -9.65
N ALA A 210 13.37 -3.70 -9.33
CA ALA A 210 12.70 -2.44 -9.63
C ALA A 210 13.01 -1.31 -8.62
N ILE A 211 13.77 -1.60 -7.56
CA ILE A 211 14.25 -0.61 -6.60
C ILE A 211 15.74 -0.35 -6.82
N SER A 212 16.10 0.91 -6.92
CA SER A 212 17.51 1.34 -6.85
C SER A 212 17.69 2.42 -5.78
N VAL A 213 18.82 2.35 -5.08
CA VAL A 213 19.17 3.26 -4.00
C VAL A 213 20.53 3.87 -4.30
N THR A 214 20.66 5.18 -4.14
CA THR A 214 21.93 5.89 -4.28
C THR A 214 22.14 6.81 -3.08
N LYS A 215 23.40 7.00 -2.69
CA LYS A 215 23.80 7.90 -1.61
C LYS A 215 24.85 8.86 -2.16
N LYS A 216 24.66 10.16 -1.92
CA LYS A 216 25.52 11.25 -2.38
C LYS A 216 25.66 12.29 -1.27
N ALA A 217 26.68 13.14 -1.36
CA ALA A 217 26.86 14.29 -0.49
C ALA A 217 26.73 15.59 -1.27
N TYR A 218 26.20 16.63 -0.63
CA TYR A 218 25.96 17.93 -1.23
C TYR A 218 26.40 19.06 -0.29
N GLN A 219 26.78 20.21 -0.87
CA GLN A 219 27.05 21.42 -0.09
C GLN A 219 25.82 21.82 0.74
N ASN A 220 26.04 22.34 1.95
CA ASN A 220 24.96 22.94 2.72
C ASN A 220 24.67 24.36 2.20
N ASP A 221 23.78 24.44 1.20
CA ASP A 221 23.26 25.69 0.65
C ASP A 221 22.64 26.58 1.74
N SER A 222 22.59 27.90 1.52
CA SER A 222 21.99 28.86 2.47
C SER A 222 20.47 28.68 2.66
N GLY A 223 19.79 27.98 1.76
CA GLY A 223 18.40 27.57 1.90
C GLY A 223 18.17 26.33 2.79
N ASN A 224 19.24 25.62 3.18
CA ASN A 224 19.14 24.37 3.93
C ASN A 224 18.87 24.62 5.42
N SER A 225 17.83 23.97 5.92
CA SER A 225 17.33 24.09 7.29
C SER A 225 16.90 22.71 7.79
N ALA A 226 16.84 22.51 9.12
CA ALA A 226 16.46 21.22 9.69
C ALA A 226 15.13 20.72 9.10
N GLY A 227 15.13 19.53 8.50
CA GLY A 227 13.96 18.94 7.85
C GLY A 227 13.77 19.28 6.36
N ARG A 228 14.53 20.22 5.78
CA ARG A 228 14.39 20.68 4.38
C ARG A 228 15.75 21.01 3.75
N TYR A 229 16.11 20.26 2.71
CA TYR A 229 17.39 20.41 2.01
C TYR A 229 17.22 20.51 0.48
N THR A 230 18.11 21.25 -0.16
CA THR A 230 18.40 21.24 -1.59
C THR A 230 19.63 20.38 -1.88
N TYR A 231 19.68 19.83 -3.09
CA TYR A 231 20.70 18.89 -3.55
C TYR A 231 21.33 19.43 -4.85
N THR A 232 21.84 20.67 -4.80
CA THR A 232 22.25 21.42 -5.99
C THR A 232 23.71 21.17 -6.39
N THR A 233 24.63 21.22 -5.42
CA THR A 233 26.07 21.05 -5.67
C THR A 233 26.56 19.79 -4.96
N GLU A 234 26.79 18.72 -5.72
CA GLU A 234 27.38 17.48 -5.22
C GLU A 234 28.85 17.70 -4.81
N ILE A 235 29.32 16.96 -3.79
CA ILE A 235 30.71 17.02 -3.30
C ILE A 235 31.30 15.63 -3.13
N ASP A 236 32.61 15.54 -3.38
CA ASP A 236 33.49 14.39 -3.20
C ASP A 236 34.50 14.60 -2.05
N ALA A 237 34.64 15.83 -1.57
CA ALA A 237 35.52 16.21 -0.48
C ALA A 237 34.89 17.19 0.52
N VAL A 238 35.39 17.18 1.76
CA VAL A 238 34.92 18.02 2.87
C VAL A 238 36.05 18.60 3.71
N SER A 239 35.87 19.80 4.24
CA SER A 239 36.86 20.48 5.09
C SER A 239 36.47 20.50 6.58
N LYS A 240 37.44 20.76 7.47
CA LYS A 240 37.23 20.96 8.92
C LYS A 240 36.09 21.95 9.19
N ASN A 241 35.26 21.67 10.20
CA ASN A 241 34.07 22.46 10.57
C ASN A 241 32.98 22.62 9.49
N GLN A 242 33.12 22.06 8.28
CA GLN A 242 32.10 22.15 7.23
C GLN A 242 30.81 21.45 7.66
N ILE A 243 29.67 22.08 7.35
CA ILE A 243 28.36 21.43 7.37
C ILE A 243 28.04 21.02 5.92
N PHE A 244 27.61 19.78 5.73
CA PHE A 244 27.17 19.28 4.43
C PHE A 244 25.95 18.37 4.59
N VAL A 245 25.33 17.99 3.48
CA VAL A 245 24.10 17.18 3.44
C VAL A 245 24.40 15.85 2.79
N TYR A 246 24.23 14.73 3.50
CA TYR A 246 24.07 13.43 2.85
C TYR A 246 22.64 13.31 2.33
N ALA A 247 22.48 12.73 1.15
CA ALA A 247 21.18 12.49 0.52
C ALA A 247 21.09 11.05 0.01
N ILE A 248 20.02 10.36 0.40
CA ILE A 248 19.70 8.99 0.01
C ILE A 248 18.50 9.05 -0.94
N ALA A 249 18.72 8.80 -2.22
CA ALA A 249 17.67 8.77 -3.23
C ALA A 249 17.24 7.33 -3.51
N ILE A 250 15.96 7.05 -3.29
CA ILE A 250 15.32 5.75 -3.55
C ILE A 250 14.42 5.92 -4.78
N THR A 251 14.70 5.16 -5.83
CA THR A 251 13.91 5.16 -7.07
C THR A 251 13.16 3.85 -7.22
N ASN A 252 11.85 3.94 -7.47
CA ASN A 252 10.99 2.81 -7.78
C ASN A 252 10.61 2.88 -9.28
N THR A 253 11.21 2.03 -10.09
CA THR A 253 10.89 1.89 -11.54
C THR A 253 9.75 0.90 -11.80
N GLY A 254 9.25 0.24 -10.75
CA GLY A 254 8.19 -0.75 -10.84
C GLY A 254 6.79 -0.15 -10.99
N ALA A 255 5.84 -1.02 -11.35
CA ALA A 255 4.43 -0.67 -11.57
C ALA A 255 3.57 -0.58 -10.29
N VAL A 256 4.17 -0.78 -9.11
CA VAL A 256 3.47 -0.79 -7.81
C VAL A 256 4.23 0.06 -6.80
N ASP A 257 3.49 0.77 -5.94
CA ASP A 257 4.05 1.57 -4.85
C ASP A 257 4.85 0.70 -3.86
N ALA A 258 6.10 1.10 -3.62
CA ALA A 258 6.95 0.51 -2.60
C ALA A 258 6.53 1.05 -1.23
N THR A 259 5.70 0.30 -0.51
CA THR A 259 5.18 0.67 0.82
C THR A 259 6.00 0.04 1.95
N GLY A 260 5.94 0.63 3.14
CA GLY A 260 6.64 0.13 4.33
C GLY A 260 8.15 0.34 4.30
N VAL A 261 8.65 1.19 3.41
CA VAL A 261 10.10 1.41 3.19
C VAL A 261 10.76 1.98 4.44
N THR A 262 11.95 1.48 4.75
CA THR A 262 12.77 1.90 5.89
C THR A 262 14.14 2.38 5.44
N ILE A 263 14.71 3.31 6.21
CA ILE A 263 16.09 3.80 6.05
C ILE A 263 16.75 3.75 7.43
N ALA A 264 17.99 3.28 7.49
CA ALA A 264 18.89 3.39 8.63
C ALA A 264 20.28 3.77 8.13
N ASP A 265 20.89 4.78 8.72
CA ASP A 265 22.18 5.34 8.32
C ASP A 265 22.91 5.75 9.60
N THR A 266 23.99 5.04 9.92
CA THR A 266 24.74 5.20 11.18
C THR A 266 26.13 5.75 10.89
N LEU A 267 26.54 6.78 11.62
CA LEU A 267 27.89 7.31 11.53
C LEU A 267 28.83 6.57 12.51
N ASP A 268 29.00 5.26 12.29
CA ASP A 268 29.81 4.34 13.11
C ASP A 268 30.93 3.62 12.33
N GLY A 269 31.07 3.91 11.03
CA GLY A 269 32.12 3.37 10.17
C GLY A 269 33.49 4.07 10.29
N GLU A 270 34.39 3.73 9.36
CA GLU A 270 35.76 4.26 9.31
C GLU A 270 35.78 5.79 9.21
N HIS A 271 36.48 6.42 10.17
CA HIS A 271 36.60 7.87 10.34
C HIS A 271 35.27 8.65 10.48
N GLN A 272 34.15 7.95 10.74
CA GLN A 272 32.85 8.58 10.93
C GLN A 272 32.68 9.22 12.32
N ASP A 273 33.57 8.94 13.27
CA ASP A 273 33.72 9.68 14.53
C ASP A 273 34.07 11.17 14.33
N LEU A 274 34.61 11.51 13.15
CA LEU A 274 34.84 12.88 12.70
C LEU A 274 33.57 13.59 12.23
N LEU A 275 32.40 12.92 12.20
CA LEU A 275 31.12 13.50 11.80
C LEU A 275 30.13 13.58 12.96
N THR A 276 29.53 14.76 13.15
CA THR A 276 28.42 14.96 14.09
C THR A 276 27.10 15.10 13.33
N LEU A 277 26.15 14.20 13.58
CA LEU A 277 24.79 14.26 13.04
C LEU A 277 24.03 15.47 13.63
N MET A 278 23.58 16.38 12.77
CA MET A 278 22.92 17.63 13.19
C MET A 278 21.41 17.53 13.19
N ASP A 279 20.84 17.17 12.04
CA ASP A 279 19.39 17.11 11.80
C ASP A 279 19.06 16.23 10.59
N ALA A 280 17.78 15.88 10.48
CA ALA A 280 17.22 14.92 9.53
C ALA A 280 16.07 15.52 8.71
N SER A 281 15.82 14.96 7.53
CA SER A 281 14.64 15.30 6.70
C SER A 281 13.33 15.06 7.45
N ALA A 282 12.30 15.85 7.13
CA ALA A 282 10.97 15.67 7.71
C ALA A 282 10.43 14.25 7.46
N GLY A 283 9.87 13.63 8.49
CA GLY A 283 9.45 12.21 8.46
C GLY A 283 10.53 11.22 8.89
N CYS A 284 11.77 11.67 9.10
CA CYS A 284 12.85 10.87 9.66
C CYS A 284 13.20 11.30 11.09
N SER A 285 13.76 10.37 11.86
CA SER A 285 14.28 10.57 13.21
C SER A 285 15.80 10.53 13.21
N TYR A 286 16.44 11.27 14.12
CA TYR A 286 17.87 11.19 14.36
C TYR A 286 18.14 10.98 15.85
N THR A 287 19.17 10.19 16.17
CA THR A 287 19.57 9.84 17.53
C THR A 287 21.07 10.15 17.71
N PRO A 288 21.43 11.35 18.21
CA PRO A 288 22.83 11.75 18.37
C PRO A 288 23.66 10.80 19.24
N ALA A 289 23.05 10.15 20.24
CA ALA A 289 23.73 9.22 21.14
C ALA A 289 24.26 7.95 20.43
N ASN A 290 23.68 7.60 19.27
CA ASN A 290 24.06 6.44 18.47
C ASN A 290 24.50 6.86 17.05
N SER A 291 24.65 8.17 16.80
CA SER A 291 24.84 8.77 15.47
C SER A 291 23.95 8.21 14.35
N LEU A 292 22.71 7.82 14.69
CA LEU A 292 21.79 7.11 13.80
C LEU A 292 20.73 8.04 13.23
N MET A 293 20.63 8.10 11.91
CA MET A 293 19.51 8.62 11.14
C MET A 293 18.59 7.46 10.74
N SER A 294 17.27 7.55 10.97
CA SER A 294 16.32 6.50 10.59
C SER A 294 14.95 7.04 10.18
N CYS A 295 14.44 6.52 9.05
CA CYS A 295 13.11 6.79 8.50
C CYS A 295 12.32 5.46 8.44
N LYS A 296 11.01 5.48 8.71
CA LYS A 296 10.17 4.26 8.73
C LYS A 296 8.78 4.51 8.17
N GLY A 297 8.17 3.48 7.59
CA GLY A 297 6.81 3.56 7.05
C GLY A 297 6.71 4.44 5.79
N LEU A 298 7.81 4.62 5.07
CA LEU A 298 7.86 5.43 3.86
C LEU A 298 7.10 4.73 2.73
N THR A 299 6.65 5.52 1.75
CA THR A 299 6.03 5.01 0.51
C THR A 299 6.65 5.71 -0.69
N ILE A 300 7.23 4.92 -1.61
CA ILE A 300 7.81 5.41 -2.87
C ILE A 300 6.89 4.96 -4.00
N LYS A 301 6.19 5.92 -4.62
CA LYS A 301 5.20 5.62 -5.65
C LYS A 301 5.82 4.95 -6.89
N ALA A 302 5.03 4.19 -7.61
CA ALA A 302 5.40 3.61 -8.90
C ALA A 302 5.95 4.70 -9.86
N GLY A 303 7.11 4.44 -10.47
CA GLY A 303 7.78 5.37 -11.38
C GLY A 303 8.32 6.66 -10.74
N GLN A 304 8.52 6.72 -9.42
CA GLN A 304 8.98 7.92 -8.72
C GLN A 304 10.31 7.71 -7.98
N THR A 305 11.03 8.81 -7.78
CA THR A 305 12.20 8.90 -6.89
C THR A 305 11.84 9.79 -5.70
N ALA A 306 12.22 9.38 -4.49
CA ALA A 306 12.19 10.25 -3.31
C ALA A 306 13.57 10.30 -2.65
N THR A 307 13.96 11.48 -2.18
CA THR A 307 15.29 11.74 -1.64
C THR A 307 15.20 12.20 -0.19
N PHE A 308 15.84 11.44 0.70
CA PHE A 308 15.88 11.69 2.14
C PHE A 308 17.28 12.13 2.52
N GLY A 309 17.40 13.36 3.02
CA GLY A 309 18.67 13.94 3.43
C GLY A 309 18.81 14.09 4.93
N PHE A 310 20.04 14.28 5.40
CA PHE A 310 20.38 14.69 6.75
C PHE A 310 21.69 15.48 6.75
N ARG A 311 21.85 16.38 7.71
CA ARG A 311 23.04 17.22 7.82
C ARG A 311 24.02 16.67 8.82
N VAL A 312 25.28 16.75 8.47
CA VAL A 312 26.41 16.40 9.32
C VAL A 312 27.40 17.55 9.35
N LYS A 313 28.07 17.71 10.50
CA LYS A 313 29.19 18.64 10.66
C LYS A 313 30.48 17.84 10.78
N VAL A 314 31.49 18.22 10.01
CA VAL A 314 32.87 17.71 10.14
C VAL A 314 33.53 18.31 11.39
N SER A 315 34.22 17.46 12.15
CA SER A 315 35.03 17.84 13.31
C SER A 315 36.10 18.88 12.96
N ASP A 316 36.53 19.66 13.95
CA ASP A 316 37.68 20.58 13.81
C ASP A 316 39.02 19.81 13.83
N GLY A 317 39.08 18.70 14.56
CA GLY A 317 40.20 17.75 14.60
C GLY A 317 40.27 16.78 13.41
N ALA A 318 39.50 16.98 12.34
CA ALA A 318 39.52 16.08 11.18
C ALA A 318 40.84 16.19 10.38
N THR A 319 41.54 15.06 10.20
CA THR A 319 42.84 15.00 9.51
C THR A 319 42.70 15.00 7.99
N ASN A 320 43.54 15.76 7.30
CA ASN A 320 43.59 15.80 5.84
C ASN A 320 43.92 14.42 5.23
N GLY A 321 43.27 14.09 4.12
CA GLY A 321 43.48 12.84 3.36
C GLY A 321 42.76 11.61 3.91
N PHE A 322 42.08 11.69 5.06
CA PHE A 322 41.24 10.59 5.54
C PHE A 322 40.02 10.40 4.63
N SER A 323 39.68 9.14 4.34
CA SER A 323 38.44 8.78 3.65
C SER A 323 37.35 8.49 4.67
N VAL A 324 36.23 9.18 4.58
CA VAL A 324 35.06 9.00 5.44
C VAL A 324 33.99 8.28 4.63
N LYS A 325 33.87 6.97 4.86
CA LYS A 325 32.90 6.10 4.19
C LYS A 325 31.64 5.99 5.02
N ASN A 326 30.53 6.52 4.49
CA ASN A 326 29.21 6.35 5.09
C ASN A 326 28.31 5.44 4.23
N VAL A 327 27.54 4.55 4.85
CA VAL A 327 26.67 3.56 4.22
C VAL A 327 25.24 3.68 4.75
N ALA A 328 24.28 3.80 3.85
CA ALA A 328 22.85 3.78 4.15
C ALA A 328 22.25 2.40 3.85
N VAL A 329 21.59 1.82 4.86
CA VAL A 329 20.80 0.59 4.79
C VAL A 329 19.34 0.97 4.47
N VAL A 330 18.78 0.43 3.39
CA VAL A 330 17.39 0.69 2.97
C VAL A 330 16.63 -0.62 2.82
N GLY A 331 15.49 -0.74 3.50
CA GLY A 331 14.57 -1.88 3.37
C GLY A 331 13.41 -1.56 2.44
N ALA A 332 13.24 -2.32 1.36
CA ALA A 332 12.13 -2.18 0.39
C ALA A 332 11.82 -3.52 -0.30
N GLY A 333 10.53 -3.79 -0.61
CA GLY A 333 10.15 -5.01 -1.34
C GLY A 333 10.56 -6.34 -0.65
N GLY A 334 10.65 -6.35 0.68
CA GLY A 334 11.16 -7.49 1.46
C GLY A 334 12.69 -7.71 1.36
N THR A 335 13.42 -6.81 0.70
CA THR A 335 14.87 -6.89 0.46
C THR A 335 15.59 -5.70 1.12
N THR A 336 16.87 -5.87 1.41
CA THR A 336 17.77 -4.81 1.90
C THR A 336 18.72 -4.36 0.80
N PHE A 337 18.91 -3.05 0.69
CA PHE A 337 19.81 -2.38 -0.23
C PHE A 337 20.82 -1.56 0.56
N GLU A 338 22.08 -1.57 0.11
CA GLU A 338 23.15 -0.74 0.68
C GLU A 338 23.54 0.33 -0.33
N ALA A 339 23.69 1.58 0.13
CA ALA A 339 24.21 2.66 -0.69
C ALA A 339 25.28 3.43 0.07
N SER A 340 26.52 3.38 -0.41
CA SER A 340 27.67 4.07 0.20
C SER A 340 28.03 5.38 -0.51
N ASN A 341 28.59 6.33 0.24
CA ASN A 341 29.27 7.49 -0.29
C ASN A 341 30.56 7.71 0.51
N ASP A 342 31.67 7.80 -0.20
CA ASP A 342 33.02 7.90 0.36
C ASP A 342 33.51 9.33 0.07
N LEU A 343 33.91 10.07 1.11
CA LEU A 343 34.35 11.47 1.01
C LEU A 343 35.77 11.62 1.51
N ILE A 344 36.60 12.39 0.81
CA ILE A 344 37.94 12.70 1.28
C ILE A 344 37.89 13.95 2.16
N VAL A 345 38.44 13.90 3.36
CA VAL A 345 38.71 15.10 4.15
C VAL A 345 39.79 15.88 3.43
N SER A 346 39.40 16.93 2.69
CA SER A 346 40.31 17.86 2.03
C SER A 346 40.33 19.15 2.83
N THR A 347 41.44 19.38 3.51
CA THR A 347 41.68 20.61 4.26
C THR A 347 42.36 21.67 3.41
N VAL A 348 42.60 21.45 2.10
CA VAL A 348 43.22 22.44 1.21
C VAL A 348 42.28 23.63 1.05
N VAL A 349 42.53 24.67 1.84
CA VAL A 349 41.67 25.85 1.93
C VAL A 349 42.34 27.09 1.36
N GLY A 350 41.51 28.11 1.09
CA GLY A 350 41.95 29.40 0.58
C GLY A 350 42.53 30.33 1.66
N CYS A 351 42.87 31.55 1.25
CA CYS A 351 43.30 32.63 2.14
C CYS A 351 42.35 32.82 3.35
N ASN A 352 42.91 33.00 4.55
CA ASN A 352 42.21 33.33 5.81
C ASN A 352 41.30 32.22 6.38
N HIS A 353 41.34 31.02 5.79
CA HIS A 353 40.73 29.81 6.36
C HIS A 353 41.69 29.10 7.32
N THR A 354 41.14 28.33 8.27
CA THR A 354 41.89 27.62 9.32
C THR A 354 42.70 26.45 8.77
N CYS A 355 43.92 26.28 9.27
CA CYS A 355 44.86 25.22 8.88
C CYS A 355 45.68 24.72 10.08
N THR A 356 46.30 23.55 9.94
CA THR A 356 47.30 23.02 10.89
C THR A 356 48.66 22.70 10.26
N ALA A 357 48.80 22.79 8.93
CA ALA A 357 50.06 22.63 8.20
C ALA A 357 50.00 23.31 6.83
N ASP A 358 51.16 23.62 6.22
CA ASP A 358 51.24 24.25 4.90
C ASP A 358 50.58 23.43 3.78
N SER A 359 50.58 22.10 3.91
CA SER A 359 49.90 21.18 3.00
C SER A 359 48.36 21.29 3.02
N GLU A 360 47.81 22.02 3.99
CA GLU A 360 46.39 22.37 4.05
C GLU A 360 46.09 23.73 3.39
N CYS A 361 47.07 24.38 2.78
CA CYS A 361 46.88 25.68 2.14
C CYS A 361 46.98 25.58 0.61
N THR A 362 46.11 26.31 -0.09
CA THR A 362 46.16 26.41 -1.56
C THR A 362 47.53 26.96 -2.01
N THR A 363 48.08 26.43 -3.11
CA THR A 363 49.40 26.78 -3.65
C THR A 363 49.73 28.28 -3.57
N GLY A 364 50.87 28.61 -2.95
CA GLY A 364 51.30 30.01 -2.71
C GLY A 364 50.79 30.61 -1.39
N LEU A 365 50.21 29.78 -0.52
CA LEU A 365 49.86 30.09 0.86
C LEU A 365 50.57 29.12 1.81
N SER A 366 50.91 29.60 3.00
CA SER A 366 51.48 28.84 4.12
C SER A 366 50.56 28.97 5.33
N CYS A 367 50.63 28.02 6.25
CA CYS A 367 49.84 28.03 7.48
C CYS A 367 50.55 28.87 8.54
N ASP A 368 50.00 30.05 8.85
CA ASP A 368 50.50 30.85 9.96
C ASP A 368 50.23 30.14 11.29
N SER A 369 51.30 29.80 12.00
CA SER A 369 51.26 29.10 13.29
C SER A 369 50.68 29.95 14.43
N VAL A 370 50.62 31.27 14.29
CA VAL A 370 50.09 32.19 15.31
C VAL A 370 48.57 32.31 15.22
N THR A 371 48.02 32.57 14.04
CA THR A 371 46.56 32.66 13.84
C THR A 371 45.90 31.35 13.41
N SER A 372 46.69 30.30 13.15
CA SER A 372 46.25 28.99 12.60
C SER A 372 45.46 29.14 11.30
N LYS A 373 45.92 30.00 10.39
CA LYS A 373 45.23 30.33 9.13
C LYS A 373 46.16 30.36 7.93
N CYS A 374 45.63 30.00 6.76
CA CYS A 374 46.37 30.12 5.50
C CYS A 374 46.59 31.59 5.12
N ARG A 375 47.85 31.95 4.95
CA ARG A 375 48.36 33.31 4.65
C ARG A 375 49.31 33.25 3.47
N LYS A 376 49.58 34.38 2.83
CA LYS A 376 50.73 34.47 1.92
C LYS A 376 52.00 34.54 2.75
N GLU A 377 53.04 33.81 2.37
CA GLU A 377 54.36 33.85 3.01
C GLU A 377 54.92 35.28 3.16
N ALA A 378 54.67 36.13 2.15
CA ALA A 378 55.05 37.54 2.14
C ALA A 378 54.29 38.45 3.15
N CYS A 379 53.26 37.95 3.84
CA CYS A 379 52.51 38.69 4.85
C CYS A 379 51.74 37.76 5.82
N LEU A 380 52.46 36.90 6.55
CA LEU A 380 51.87 36.00 7.56
C LEU A 380 51.06 36.76 8.63
N ASP A 381 51.57 37.91 9.09
CA ASP A 381 50.98 38.73 10.15
C ASP A 381 49.70 39.52 9.72
N ALA A 382 49.29 39.46 8.45
CA ALA A 382 48.19 40.27 7.94
C ALA A 382 46.81 39.60 8.11
N ASP A 383 45.83 40.32 8.67
CA ASP A 383 44.46 39.83 8.88
C ASP A 383 43.69 39.47 7.60
N ASN A 384 44.19 39.90 6.44
CA ASN A 384 43.73 39.54 5.11
C ASN A 384 44.96 39.31 4.20
N CYS A 385 44.89 38.41 3.20
CA CYS A 385 46.06 38.10 2.34
C CYS A 385 46.30 39.15 1.24
N VAL A 386 45.96 40.41 1.52
CA VAL A 386 46.37 41.59 0.76
C VAL A 386 47.67 42.07 1.37
N CYS A 387 48.78 41.44 0.98
CA CYS A 387 50.09 41.92 1.40
C CYS A 387 50.29 43.36 0.91
N PRO A 388 50.64 44.32 1.79
CA PRO A 388 51.00 45.65 1.35
C PRO A 388 52.15 45.53 0.35
N GLN A 389 52.00 46.14 -0.82
CA GLN A 389 53.06 46.14 -1.83
C GLN A 389 54.27 46.82 -1.21
N VAL A 390 55.39 46.09 -1.11
CA VAL A 390 56.69 46.70 -0.79
C VAL A 390 57.05 47.66 -1.91
N THR A 391 56.74 48.94 -1.71
CA THR A 391 57.24 50.03 -2.55
C THR A 391 58.76 49.98 -2.46
N ALA A 392 59.41 49.51 -3.53
CA ALA A 392 60.85 49.36 -3.55
C ALA A 392 61.53 50.68 -3.19
N ALA A 393 62.29 50.70 -2.08
CA ALA A 393 63.06 51.86 -1.69
C ALA A 393 64.04 52.21 -2.83
N PRO A 394 64.17 53.49 -3.24
CA PRO A 394 64.99 53.85 -4.37
C PRO A 394 66.45 53.51 -4.10
N THR A 395 66.99 52.55 -4.85
CA THR A 395 68.39 52.11 -4.77
C THR A 395 69.32 53.31 -4.95
N ALA A 396 70.15 53.57 -3.93
CA ALA A 396 71.10 54.68 -3.97
C ALA A 396 72.06 54.54 -5.16
N ARG A 397 72.12 55.58 -5.99
CA ARG A 397 72.97 55.68 -7.18
C ARG A 397 74.46 55.61 -6.79
N PRO A 398 75.24 54.61 -7.26
CA PRO A 398 76.65 54.54 -6.95
C PRO A 398 77.46 55.65 -7.65
N THR A 399 78.47 56.16 -6.94
CA THR A 399 79.37 57.23 -7.40
C THR A 399 80.23 56.74 -8.57
N ALA A 400 80.18 57.44 -9.70
CA ALA A 400 80.94 57.09 -10.89
C ALA A 400 82.45 57.40 -10.73
N ARG A 401 83.31 56.43 -11.05
CA ARG A 401 84.75 56.62 -11.24
C ARG A 401 85.02 56.88 -12.72
N ALA A 402 85.79 57.93 -13.03
CA ALA A 402 86.04 58.36 -14.41
C ALA A 402 87.14 57.54 -15.12
N THR A 403 86.90 57.14 -16.37
CA THR A 403 87.93 56.84 -17.39
C THR A 403 87.41 57.19 -18.81
N ALA A 404 88.24 57.97 -19.52
CA ALA A 404 88.33 58.31 -20.95
C ALA A 404 87.38 57.74 -22.04
N THR A 405 86.74 58.69 -22.75
CA THR A 405 86.85 58.97 -24.22
C THR A 405 86.16 58.09 -25.29
N GLN A 406 85.37 58.81 -26.11
CA GLN A 406 84.62 58.51 -27.37
C GLN A 406 85.48 58.09 -28.59
N PRO A 407 84.95 57.80 -29.82
CA PRO A 407 83.66 58.27 -30.41
C PRO A 407 82.76 57.30 -31.25
N ALA A 408 81.47 57.69 -31.32
CA ALA A 408 80.52 57.66 -32.47
C ALA A 408 80.38 56.41 -33.38
N ALA A 409 79.20 55.94 -33.81
CA ALA A 409 77.78 56.36 -33.69
C ALA A 409 76.87 55.09 -33.83
N ALA A 410 75.54 55.07 -34.04
CA ALA A 410 74.53 56.08 -34.38
C ALA A 410 73.10 55.64 -33.93
N GLN A 411 72.08 56.40 -34.38
CA GLN A 411 70.62 56.13 -34.31
C GLN A 411 70.00 56.71 -35.62
N PRO A 412 68.68 56.59 -35.93
CA PRO A 412 67.60 55.76 -35.37
C PRO A 412 66.76 55.05 -36.46
N THR A 413 65.65 54.37 -36.10
CA THR A 413 64.26 54.74 -36.49
C THR A 413 63.22 53.82 -35.83
N GLU A 414 62.09 54.41 -35.42
CA GLU A 414 60.87 53.70 -35.00
C GLU A 414 60.12 53.09 -36.19
N PHE A 415 59.29 52.08 -35.94
CA PHE A 415 57.98 51.96 -36.62
C PHE A 415 56.91 51.50 -35.63
N VAL A 416 55.76 52.17 -35.69
CA VAL A 416 54.55 51.90 -34.90
C VAL A 416 53.53 51.25 -35.84
N GLU A 417 52.83 50.20 -35.39
CA GLU A 417 51.53 49.86 -35.98
C GLU A 417 50.60 49.13 -35.01
N THR A 418 49.29 49.29 -35.25
CA THR A 418 48.16 49.02 -34.35
C THR A 418 47.52 47.63 -34.53
N PRO A 419 46.70 47.16 -33.56
CA PRO A 419 46.22 45.77 -33.55
C PRO A 419 44.98 45.51 -34.43
N ILE A 420 44.76 44.24 -34.79
CA ILE A 420 43.55 43.78 -35.48
C ILE A 420 42.94 42.56 -34.77
N THR A 421 41.63 42.60 -34.55
CA THR A 421 40.83 41.56 -33.89
C THR A 421 40.36 40.49 -34.88
N VAL A 422 40.50 39.20 -34.55
CA VAL A 422 39.79 38.10 -35.24
C VAL A 422 39.33 37.04 -34.23
N ALA A 423 38.07 36.60 -34.34
CA ALA A 423 37.47 35.56 -33.51
C ALA A 423 37.61 34.16 -34.15
N PRO A 424 37.65 33.06 -33.38
CA PRO A 424 37.63 31.71 -33.91
C PRO A 424 36.20 31.20 -34.15
N THR A 425 35.91 30.78 -35.37
CA THR A 425 34.68 30.05 -35.72
C THR A 425 34.80 28.55 -35.46
N VAL A 426 33.70 28.00 -34.93
CA VAL A 426 33.22 26.62 -34.96
C VAL A 426 33.92 25.66 -35.94
N TYR A 427 34.28 24.46 -35.44
CA TYR A 427 34.41 23.25 -36.25
C TYR A 427 33.41 22.19 -35.78
N VAL A 428 32.70 21.58 -36.74
CA VAL A 428 31.81 20.44 -36.52
C VAL A 428 32.44 19.21 -37.18
N ALA A 429 32.44 18.07 -36.49
CA ALA A 429 32.79 16.78 -37.07
C ALA A 429 31.80 15.72 -36.55
N ALA A 430 31.24 14.91 -37.45
CA ALA A 430 30.19 13.95 -37.15
C ALA A 430 30.63 12.50 -37.40
N ALA A 431 30.29 11.65 -36.43
CA ALA A 431 29.98 10.22 -36.48
C ALA A 431 30.59 9.29 -37.56
N GLN A 432 31.13 8.15 -37.08
CA GLN A 432 30.89 6.84 -37.71
C GLN A 432 30.88 5.73 -36.62
N PRO A 433 30.04 4.67 -36.71
CA PRO A 433 29.83 3.71 -35.62
C PRO A 433 30.60 2.39 -35.80
N THR A 434 30.82 1.66 -34.69
CA THR A 434 31.34 0.28 -34.72
C THR A 434 30.61 -0.67 -33.77
N VAL A 435 30.26 -1.80 -34.38
CA VAL A 435 29.51 -3.01 -33.99
C VAL A 435 29.88 -3.72 -32.67
N LEU A 436 28.89 -4.50 -32.18
CA LEU A 436 28.99 -5.61 -31.22
C LEU A 436 30.03 -6.68 -31.61
N PRO A 437 30.45 -7.50 -30.62
CA PRO A 437 30.26 -8.95 -30.77
C PRO A 437 29.44 -9.58 -29.63
N ASP A 438 28.90 -10.77 -29.90
CA ASP A 438 28.04 -11.58 -29.03
C ASP A 438 28.62 -13.01 -28.88
N ALA A 439 28.11 -13.75 -27.89
CA ALA A 439 28.23 -15.19 -27.62
C ALA A 439 29.53 -15.76 -27.00
N GLY A 440 29.34 -16.65 -26.01
CA GLY A 440 30.39 -17.48 -25.40
C GLY A 440 30.16 -17.72 -23.89
N ILE A 441 29.04 -18.31 -23.48
CA ILE A 441 28.86 -19.76 -23.21
C ILE A 441 29.82 -20.35 -22.14
N LEU A 442 29.27 -20.76 -20.99
CA LEU A 442 29.80 -21.85 -20.17
C LEU A 442 28.66 -22.40 -19.29
N ASP A 443 28.37 -23.69 -19.48
CA ASP A 443 27.39 -24.50 -18.74
C ASP A 443 28.14 -25.42 -17.74
N PHE A 444 27.40 -26.27 -17.02
CA PHE A 444 27.79 -27.36 -16.10
C PHE A 444 27.65 -27.09 -14.58
N PRO A 445 27.30 -28.13 -13.78
CA PRO A 445 26.29 -27.95 -12.72
C PRO A 445 26.60 -28.58 -11.35
N GLY A 446 25.80 -28.19 -10.35
CA GLY A 446 25.32 -29.10 -9.30
C GLY A 446 26.09 -29.21 -7.98
N VAL A 447 25.43 -29.90 -7.05
CA VAL A 447 25.92 -30.49 -5.78
C VAL A 447 26.00 -29.57 -4.54
N ALA A 448 24.84 -29.48 -3.87
CA ALA A 448 24.60 -29.90 -2.48
C ALA A 448 25.02 -29.02 -1.26
N ALA A 449 23.96 -28.68 -0.50
CA ALA A 449 23.75 -29.03 0.92
C ALA A 449 24.39 -28.22 2.07
N PHE A 450 23.65 -28.30 3.20
CA PHE A 450 23.92 -27.86 4.58
C PHE A 450 23.64 -26.39 4.94
N GLY A 451 22.91 -26.20 6.05
CA GLY A 451 22.46 -24.89 6.53
C GLY A 451 21.28 -24.92 7.53
N GLY A 452 20.60 -26.06 7.71
CA GLY A 452 19.49 -26.23 8.67
C GLY A 452 19.92 -26.26 10.15
N GLY A 453 20.74 -25.32 10.60
CA GLY A 453 21.33 -25.29 11.96
C GLY A 453 20.70 -24.29 12.93
N LEU A 454 20.03 -23.24 12.46
CA LEU A 454 19.62 -22.13 13.34
C LEU A 454 18.31 -22.38 14.11
N LEU A 455 17.42 -23.26 13.61
CA LEU A 455 16.08 -23.45 14.18
C LEU A 455 16.07 -24.20 15.52
N LEU A 456 17.11 -25.01 15.82
CA LEU A 456 17.23 -25.75 17.08
C LEU A 456 17.92 -24.95 18.20
N ALA A 457 18.69 -23.90 17.87
CA ALA A 457 19.33 -23.03 18.87
C ALA A 457 18.31 -22.18 19.65
N VAL A 458 17.22 -21.76 19.00
CA VAL A 458 16.18 -20.91 19.62
C VAL A 458 15.31 -21.70 20.62
N ILE A 459 15.07 -22.98 20.38
CA ILE A 459 14.27 -23.84 21.27
C ILE A 459 15.03 -24.16 22.57
N GLY A 460 16.36 -24.26 22.52
CA GLY A 460 17.18 -24.49 23.71
C GLY A 460 17.18 -23.34 24.73
N ILE A 461 17.03 -22.10 24.27
CA ILE A 461 17.02 -20.91 25.14
C ILE A 461 15.64 -20.68 25.79
N LEU A 462 14.56 -21.11 25.13
CA LEU A 462 13.18 -21.00 25.63
C LEU A 462 12.79 -22.03 26.71
N LEU A 463 13.64 -23.02 26.98
CA LEU A 463 13.44 -24.02 28.04
C LEU A 463 14.34 -23.79 29.28
N ALA A 464 15.06 -22.67 29.33
CA ALA A 464 16.01 -22.32 30.39
C ALA A 464 15.76 -20.94 31.03
N LEU A 465 14.54 -20.39 30.88
CA LEU A 465 14.07 -19.12 31.46
C LEU A 465 12.81 -19.34 32.31
#